data_AF-A0AB36IRH7-F1
#
_entry.id   AF-A0AB36IRH7-F1
#
_cell.length_a   1.000
_cell.length_b   1.000
_cell.length_c   1.000
_cell.angle_alpha   90.00
_cell.angle_beta   90.00
_cell.angle_gamma   90.00
#
_symmetry.space_group_name_H-M   'P 1'
#
loop_
_entity.id
_entity.type
_entity.pdbx_description
1 polymer ?
#
loop_
_entity_poly.entity_id
_entity_poly.type
_entity_poly.pdbx_seq_one_letter_code
_entity_poly.pdbx_strand_id
1 'polypeptide(L)'
;MTKRAATAAVVVALLALTGCGPAPASSPLSDASPDEFSGLDIPAGRIDGAVAKVDGLVNDLMKNSGVPGMAVAIVHSGKTLYAKGFGVKDASKGDGRGNKVDADTVFQLASISKSVGATVVAHEVTDNVIGWDTPVVSKLPWFELSDPYVSSHVTVADLYSHRSGLPDHAGDRLEDLDYDRRQTLERLRYLPLEPFRISYAYTNFGLTAAAEEVAAAAAKPWADLSDEVLYRPLGMASTSSRFADFLARPNRAVNHVKVGDKWEPRFQRDPDPQSPAAGVSSSVNDMARWLTMLLANGTYNGQRITSPEALLPAVTPQAVSRPPTTPKSRASFYGHGFAVSVNSSGRTTYSHSGAFTLGESTNFVVMPSEDLAIIALTNAAPFGVPETLTAQFMDLVQYGQIREDWASVYKNAIAPINNPEGSLVGEKPPANPAPARPLSDYAGTYSNDYWGPAIVSERDGALQLELGPKNQKFTLTHWDGDTFTFALTNENAPPGTVSKATFAGNTLNLEYYDANKLGTFTR
;
A
#
# COMPACT_ATOMS: atom_id res chain seq x y z
N MET A 1 85.09 45.59 -8.68
CA MET A 1 85.05 44.20 -8.16
C MET A 1 83.58 43.78 -8.24
N THR A 2 83.09 42.76 -8.96
CA THR A 2 83.63 41.65 -9.77
C THR A 2 82.49 41.07 -10.61
N LYS A 3 82.73 40.94 -11.92
CA LYS A 3 82.25 39.98 -12.95
C LYS A 3 80.91 39.23 -12.79
N ARG A 4 80.08 39.26 -13.85
CA ARG A 4 79.79 38.15 -14.83
C ARG A 4 78.63 38.60 -15.75
N ALA A 5 78.86 38.82 -17.05
CA ALA A 5 78.87 37.86 -18.18
C ALA A 5 77.46 37.58 -18.76
N ALA A 6 77.32 37.89 -20.04
CA ALA A 6 76.12 37.84 -20.88
C ALA A 6 75.65 36.42 -21.21
N THR A 7 74.36 36.23 -21.50
CA THR A 7 73.90 35.48 -22.69
C THR A 7 72.46 35.84 -23.05
N ALA A 8 72.23 36.08 -24.34
CA ALA A 8 70.92 36.28 -24.96
C ALA A 8 70.19 34.94 -25.16
N ALA A 9 68.87 34.95 -25.06
CA ALA A 9 68.00 33.97 -25.67
C ALA A 9 66.71 34.68 -26.12
N VAL A 10 66.59 34.88 -27.44
CA VAL A 10 65.35 35.25 -28.11
C VAL A 10 64.56 33.96 -28.31
N VAL A 11 63.37 33.85 -27.71
CA VAL A 11 62.36 32.87 -28.11
C VAL A 11 61.08 33.62 -28.42
N VAL A 12 60.65 33.43 -29.65
CA VAL A 12 59.48 34.01 -30.33
C VAL A 12 58.21 33.68 -29.56
N ALA A 13 57.48 34.71 -29.09
CA ALA A 13 56.12 34.54 -28.60
C ALA A 13 55.13 34.63 -29.77
N LEU A 14 54.62 33.48 -30.21
CA LEU A 14 53.39 33.41 -31.00
C LEU A 14 52.23 33.90 -30.12
N LEU A 15 51.69 35.08 -30.42
CA LEU A 15 50.37 35.49 -29.96
C LEU A 15 49.33 34.67 -30.72
N ALA A 16 48.86 33.59 -30.11
CA ALA A 16 47.66 32.90 -30.52
C ALA A 16 46.47 33.84 -30.28
N LEU A 17 45.86 34.31 -31.38
CA LEU A 17 44.54 34.92 -31.39
C LEU A 17 43.54 33.91 -30.81
N THR A 18 43.17 34.10 -29.54
CA THR A 18 42.04 33.42 -28.94
C THR A 18 40.78 33.90 -29.64
N GLY A 19 40.26 33.06 -30.53
CA GLY A 19 38.94 33.28 -31.13
C GLY A 19 37.90 33.42 -30.01
N CYS A 20 37.25 34.58 -29.97
CA CYS A 20 36.00 34.74 -29.24
C CYS A 20 34.98 33.81 -29.90
N GLY A 21 34.82 32.61 -29.34
CA GLY A 21 33.64 31.80 -29.62
C GLY A 21 32.40 32.57 -29.15
N PRO A 22 31.27 32.50 -29.88
CA PRO A 22 30.04 33.10 -29.40
C PRO A 22 29.71 32.55 -28.01
N ALA A 23 29.40 33.44 -27.07
CA ALA A 23 28.92 33.05 -25.76
C ALA A 23 27.76 32.06 -25.94
N PRO A 24 27.67 30.98 -25.14
CA PRO A 24 26.54 30.07 -25.20
C PRO A 24 25.27 30.92 -25.06
N ALA A 25 24.38 30.83 -26.04
CA ALA A 25 23.11 31.53 -26.01
C ALA A 25 22.43 31.17 -24.69
N SER A 26 22.19 32.17 -23.85
CA SER A 26 21.41 31.98 -22.63
C SER A 26 20.06 31.45 -23.05
N SER A 27 19.71 30.24 -22.61
CA SER A 27 18.35 29.73 -22.75
C SER A 27 17.38 30.81 -22.23
N PRO A 28 16.27 31.07 -22.93
CA PRO A 28 15.29 32.03 -22.44
C PRO A 28 14.87 31.63 -21.01
N LEU A 29 14.72 32.63 -20.13
CA LEU A 29 14.19 32.41 -18.80
C LEU A 29 12.80 31.77 -18.95
N SER A 30 12.57 30.66 -18.25
CA SER A 30 11.29 29.95 -18.29
C SER A 30 10.20 30.80 -17.62
N ASP A 31 9.03 30.90 -18.24
CA ASP A 31 7.82 31.48 -17.65
C ASP A 31 7.05 30.46 -16.77
N ALA A 32 7.53 29.21 -16.69
CA ALA A 32 6.90 28.18 -15.87
C ALA A 32 7.09 28.46 -14.37
N SER A 33 6.08 28.13 -13.58
CA SER A 33 6.13 28.32 -12.13
C SER A 33 7.27 27.48 -11.52
N PRO A 34 8.10 28.03 -10.62
CA PRO A 34 9.24 27.31 -10.05
C PRO A 34 8.89 26.02 -9.29
N ASP A 35 7.64 25.85 -8.86
CA ASP A 35 7.10 24.65 -8.21
C ASP A 35 6.61 23.57 -9.20
N GLU A 36 6.49 23.90 -10.48
CA GLU A 36 6.16 22.96 -11.56
C GLU A 36 7.40 22.58 -12.41
N PHE A 37 8.48 23.36 -12.29
CA PHE A 37 9.72 23.15 -13.03
C PHE A 37 10.66 22.15 -12.34
N SER A 38 11.19 21.21 -13.12
CA SER A 38 12.26 20.30 -12.69
C SER A 38 13.63 20.90 -13.02
N GLY A 39 14.55 20.90 -12.06
CA GLY A 39 15.95 21.29 -12.30
C GLY A 39 16.75 20.30 -13.16
N LEU A 40 16.14 19.20 -13.59
CA LEU A 40 16.73 18.18 -14.44
C LEU A 40 15.88 17.94 -15.69
N ASP A 41 16.47 18.18 -16.85
CA ASP A 41 15.88 17.88 -18.15
C ASP A 41 15.91 16.38 -18.45
N ILE A 42 14.84 15.91 -19.10
CA ILE A 42 14.74 14.57 -19.67
C ILE A 42 14.91 14.69 -21.19
N PRO A 43 16.06 14.27 -21.76
CA PRO A 43 16.30 14.30 -23.19
C PRO A 43 15.29 13.47 -23.96
N ALA A 44 14.99 13.92 -25.19
CA ALA A 44 14.18 13.18 -26.14
C ALA A 44 14.69 11.73 -26.30
N GLY A 45 13.77 10.78 -26.34
CA GLY A 45 14.06 9.34 -26.45
C GLY A 45 14.51 8.66 -25.15
N ARG A 46 14.70 9.38 -24.03
CA ARG A 46 15.06 8.75 -22.75
C ARG A 46 13.96 7.83 -22.22
N ILE A 47 12.69 8.23 -22.38
CA ILE A 47 11.53 7.40 -22.00
C ILE A 47 11.49 6.12 -22.84
N ASP A 48 11.60 6.23 -24.18
CA ASP A 48 11.62 5.05 -25.07
C ASP A 48 12.79 4.11 -24.74
N GLY A 49 13.98 4.68 -24.47
CA GLY A 49 15.14 3.92 -24.05
C GLY A 49 14.97 3.23 -22.69
N ALA A 50 14.22 3.82 -21.76
CA ALA A 50 13.87 3.18 -20.49
C ALA A 50 12.84 2.05 -20.69
N VAL A 51 11.81 2.27 -21.51
CA VAL A 51 10.81 1.25 -21.88
C VAL A 51 11.48 0.03 -22.50
N ALA A 52 12.45 0.23 -23.41
CA ALA A 52 13.19 -0.85 -24.05
C ALA A 52 13.99 -1.73 -23.07
N LYS A 53 14.29 -1.25 -21.85
CA LYS A 53 15.02 -1.98 -20.81
C LYS A 53 14.11 -2.79 -19.87
N VAL A 54 12.80 -2.55 -19.87
CA VAL A 54 11.85 -3.12 -18.89
C VAL A 54 11.87 -4.64 -18.89
N ASP A 55 11.87 -5.28 -20.06
CA ASP A 55 11.94 -6.75 -20.17
C ASP A 55 13.16 -7.32 -19.42
N GLY A 56 14.32 -6.67 -19.54
CA GLY A 56 15.54 -7.07 -18.83
C GLY A 56 15.41 -6.91 -17.32
N LEU A 57 14.90 -5.76 -16.87
CA LEU A 57 14.69 -5.48 -15.44
C LEU A 57 13.74 -6.49 -14.80
N VAL A 58 12.61 -6.78 -15.46
CA VAL A 58 11.62 -7.75 -14.95
C VAL A 58 12.25 -9.14 -14.85
N ASN A 59 12.96 -9.60 -15.88
CA ASN A 59 13.61 -10.91 -15.87
C ASN A 59 14.66 -11.02 -14.76
N ASP A 60 15.48 -9.99 -14.55
CA ASP A 60 16.48 -9.98 -13.48
C ASP A 60 15.83 -10.00 -12.10
N LEU A 61 14.78 -9.20 -11.89
CA LEU A 61 14.05 -9.16 -10.62
C LEU A 61 13.36 -10.48 -10.31
N MET A 62 12.67 -11.07 -11.29
CA MET A 62 12.02 -12.38 -11.13
C MET A 62 13.05 -13.48 -10.85
N LYS A 63 14.18 -13.49 -11.56
CA LYS A 63 15.27 -14.45 -11.33
C LYS A 63 15.84 -14.34 -9.92
N ASN A 64 16.05 -13.11 -9.42
CA ASN A 64 16.69 -12.88 -8.13
C ASN A 64 15.74 -13.07 -6.93
N SER A 65 14.45 -12.80 -7.12
CA SER A 65 13.43 -12.92 -6.05
C SER A 65 12.71 -14.27 -6.05
N GLY A 66 12.66 -14.93 -7.21
CA GLY A 66 11.86 -16.12 -7.46
C GLY A 66 10.36 -15.86 -7.64
N VAL A 67 9.90 -14.61 -7.66
CA VAL A 67 8.48 -14.26 -7.80
C VAL A 67 7.86 -14.99 -9.00
N PRO A 68 6.72 -15.70 -8.83
CA PRO A 68 6.18 -16.56 -9.89
C PRO A 68 5.69 -15.81 -11.14
N GLY A 69 5.02 -14.68 -10.95
CA GLY A 69 4.37 -13.94 -12.02
C GLY A 69 4.34 -12.44 -11.78
N MET A 70 4.41 -11.68 -12.87
CA MET A 70 4.35 -10.22 -12.86
C MET A 70 3.67 -9.70 -14.12
N ALA A 71 2.89 -8.64 -14.01
CA ALA A 71 2.40 -7.88 -15.14
C ALA A 71 2.78 -6.40 -14.99
N VAL A 72 3.12 -5.74 -16.10
CA VAL A 72 3.60 -4.36 -16.11
C VAL A 72 2.94 -3.57 -17.24
N ALA A 73 2.54 -2.33 -16.98
CA ALA A 73 2.15 -1.38 -18.01
C ALA A 73 2.78 0.00 -17.81
N ILE A 74 3.01 0.70 -18.91
CA ILE A 74 3.56 2.07 -18.95
C ILE A 74 2.67 2.92 -19.85
N VAL A 75 2.27 4.07 -19.32
CA VAL A 75 1.46 5.08 -20.02
C VAL A 75 2.30 6.33 -20.17
N HIS A 76 2.34 6.90 -21.36
CA HIS A 76 3.01 8.16 -21.63
C HIS A 76 2.27 8.94 -22.72
N SER A 77 2.11 10.25 -22.57
CA SER A 77 1.50 11.10 -23.60
C SER A 77 0.08 10.61 -24.01
N GLY A 78 -0.73 10.23 -23.01
CA GLY A 78 -2.07 9.67 -23.20
C GLY A 78 -2.15 8.28 -23.87
N LYS A 79 -1.02 7.56 -24.02
CA LYS A 79 -0.97 6.26 -24.70
C LYS A 79 -0.31 5.19 -23.85
N THR A 80 -0.80 3.96 -23.95
CA THR A 80 -0.09 2.78 -23.42
C THR A 80 1.10 2.45 -24.33
N LEU A 81 2.31 2.71 -23.85
CA LEU A 81 3.56 2.39 -24.59
C LEU A 81 3.99 0.94 -24.38
N TYR A 82 3.60 0.35 -23.25
CA TYR A 82 4.01 -0.98 -22.85
C TYR A 82 2.90 -1.63 -22.03
N ALA A 83 2.60 -2.90 -22.30
CA ALA A 83 1.75 -3.74 -21.46
C ALA A 83 2.12 -5.20 -21.69
N LYS A 84 2.62 -5.89 -20.65
CA LYS A 84 3.13 -7.27 -20.79
C LYS A 84 3.07 -8.05 -19.48
N GLY A 85 2.82 -9.36 -19.60
CA GLY A 85 2.90 -10.32 -18.51
C GLY A 85 4.15 -11.21 -18.59
N PHE A 86 4.58 -11.69 -17.44
CA PHE A 86 5.78 -12.49 -17.23
C PHE A 86 5.52 -13.61 -16.22
N GLY A 87 6.15 -14.76 -16.42
CA GLY A 87 6.04 -15.89 -15.50
C GLY A 87 4.68 -16.59 -15.56
N VAL A 88 4.20 -17.03 -14.40
CA VAL A 88 3.03 -17.89 -14.26
C VAL A 88 2.04 -17.39 -13.21
N LYS A 89 0.76 -17.65 -13.46
CA LYS A 89 -0.36 -17.34 -12.57
C LYS A 89 -0.36 -18.20 -11.32
N ASP A 90 0.11 -19.44 -11.43
CA ASP A 90 0.12 -20.45 -10.37
C ASP A 90 1.40 -21.30 -10.47
N ALA A 91 2.31 -21.18 -9.50
CA ALA A 91 3.59 -21.89 -9.49
C ALA A 91 3.43 -23.41 -9.41
N SER A 92 2.27 -23.93 -8.96
CA SER A 92 2.01 -25.37 -8.87
C SER A 92 1.63 -26.03 -10.19
N LYS A 93 1.29 -25.24 -11.23
CA LYS A 93 0.74 -25.75 -12.51
C LYS A 93 1.74 -25.81 -13.66
N GLY A 94 3.04 -25.64 -13.38
CA GLY A 94 4.09 -25.60 -14.40
C GLY A 94 3.94 -24.40 -15.34
N ASP A 95 4.60 -24.42 -16.49
CA ASP A 95 4.79 -23.21 -17.31
C ASP A 95 4.03 -23.24 -18.65
N GLY A 96 3.02 -24.11 -18.78
CA GLY A 96 2.19 -24.23 -19.98
C GLY A 96 1.43 -22.94 -20.33
N ARG A 97 1.07 -22.78 -21.62
CA ARG A 97 0.45 -21.55 -22.18
C ARG A 97 -0.76 -21.03 -21.38
N GLY A 98 -1.63 -21.92 -20.89
CA GLY A 98 -2.83 -21.53 -20.12
C GLY A 98 -2.53 -20.96 -18.72
N ASN A 99 -1.30 -21.15 -18.22
CA ASN A 99 -0.86 -20.70 -16.91
C ASN A 99 0.07 -19.47 -16.97
N LYS A 100 0.44 -18.98 -18.17
CA LYS A 100 1.26 -17.77 -18.29
C LYS A 100 0.48 -16.54 -17.82
N VAL A 101 1.19 -15.59 -17.23
CA VAL A 101 0.68 -14.23 -17.01
C VAL A 101 0.76 -13.48 -18.34
N ASP A 102 -0.30 -12.73 -18.64
CA ASP A 102 -0.38 -11.77 -19.74
C ASP A 102 -0.88 -10.40 -19.23
N ALA A 103 -1.01 -9.43 -20.13
CA ALA A 103 -1.43 -8.07 -19.78
C ALA A 103 -2.89 -7.97 -19.29
N ASP A 104 -3.70 -9.00 -19.55
CA ASP A 104 -5.11 -9.09 -19.16
C ASP A 104 -5.32 -10.01 -17.93
N THR A 105 -4.24 -10.53 -17.36
CA THR A 105 -4.30 -11.35 -16.15
C THR A 105 -4.71 -10.47 -14.99
N VAL A 106 -5.76 -10.88 -14.27
CA VAL A 106 -6.30 -10.15 -13.12
C VAL A 106 -5.52 -10.50 -11.85
N PHE A 107 -5.10 -9.48 -11.13
CA PHE A 107 -4.45 -9.54 -9.82
C PHE A 107 -5.33 -8.83 -8.79
N GLN A 108 -5.20 -9.18 -7.52
CA GLN A 108 -5.72 -8.32 -6.46
C GLN A 108 -4.82 -7.09 -6.35
N LEU A 109 -5.38 -5.90 -6.21
CA LEU A 109 -4.57 -4.67 -6.18
C LEU A 109 -4.07 -4.31 -4.79
N ALA A 110 -4.65 -4.91 -3.74
CA ALA A 110 -4.46 -4.50 -2.36
C ALA A 110 -4.59 -2.97 -2.24
N SER A 111 -3.71 -2.27 -1.51
CA SER A 111 -3.86 -0.85 -1.22
C SER A 111 -3.82 0.13 -2.41
N ILE A 112 -3.47 -0.28 -3.63
CA ILE A 112 -3.75 0.55 -4.83
C ILE A 112 -5.26 0.84 -4.96
N SER A 113 -6.10 -0.02 -4.38
CA SER A 113 -7.55 0.20 -4.24
C SER A 113 -7.91 1.54 -3.61
N LYS A 114 -7.09 2.09 -2.70
CA LYS A 114 -7.32 3.42 -2.09
C LYS A 114 -7.27 4.53 -3.12
N SER A 115 -6.30 4.48 -4.01
CA SER A 115 -6.13 5.44 -5.10
C SER A 115 -7.27 5.33 -6.11
N VAL A 116 -7.65 4.10 -6.46
CA VAL A 116 -8.82 3.84 -7.33
C VAL A 116 -10.10 4.35 -6.66
N GLY A 117 -10.31 4.04 -5.39
CA GLY A 117 -11.45 4.51 -4.60
C GLY A 117 -11.48 6.02 -4.47
N ALA A 118 -10.34 6.69 -4.28
CA ALA A 118 -10.26 8.14 -4.25
C ALA A 118 -10.74 8.78 -5.57
N THR A 119 -10.51 8.13 -6.71
CA THR A 119 -11.07 8.60 -7.99
C THR A 119 -12.59 8.41 -8.12
N VAL A 120 -13.16 7.38 -7.47
CA VAL A 120 -14.62 7.23 -7.32
C VAL A 120 -15.18 8.36 -6.46
N VAL A 121 -14.53 8.68 -5.33
CA VAL A 121 -14.96 9.80 -4.48
C VAL A 121 -14.84 11.14 -5.20
N ALA A 122 -13.76 11.37 -5.95
CA ALA A 122 -13.60 12.58 -6.74
C ALA A 122 -14.69 12.75 -7.83
N HIS A 123 -15.19 11.65 -8.41
CA HIS A 123 -16.36 11.68 -9.29
C HIS A 123 -17.60 12.18 -8.55
N GLU A 124 -17.91 11.64 -7.37
CA GLU A 124 -19.08 12.07 -6.59
C GLU A 124 -18.97 13.53 -6.11
N VAL A 125 -17.74 14.01 -5.87
CA VAL A 125 -17.46 15.42 -5.60
C VAL A 125 -17.69 16.29 -6.85
N THR A 126 -17.30 15.80 -8.02
CA THR A 126 -17.55 16.48 -9.31
C THR A 126 -19.05 16.68 -9.56
N ASP A 127 -19.84 15.67 -9.22
CA ASP A 127 -21.28 15.66 -9.43
C ASP A 127 -22.07 16.32 -8.28
N ASN A 128 -21.36 16.88 -7.28
CA ASN A 128 -21.93 17.53 -6.09
C ASN A 128 -22.83 16.60 -5.26
N VAL A 129 -22.59 15.30 -5.31
CA VAL A 129 -23.28 14.31 -4.46
C VAL A 129 -22.78 14.41 -3.01
N ILE A 130 -21.48 14.67 -2.85
CA ILE A 130 -20.81 14.83 -1.55
C ILE A 130 -19.57 15.73 -1.69
N GLY A 131 -19.11 16.35 -0.61
CA GLY A 131 -17.83 17.07 -0.57
C GLY A 131 -16.74 16.30 0.19
N TRP A 132 -15.47 16.54 -0.13
CA TRP A 132 -14.33 16.02 0.64
C TRP A 132 -14.37 16.44 2.12
N ASP A 133 -14.94 17.59 2.43
CA ASP A 133 -15.10 18.14 3.79
C ASP A 133 -16.41 17.72 4.48
N THR A 134 -17.18 16.81 3.87
CA THR A 134 -18.42 16.30 4.47
C THR A 134 -18.08 15.45 5.71
N PRO A 135 -18.72 15.71 6.87
CA PRO A 135 -18.56 14.85 8.04
C PRO A 135 -19.18 13.47 7.82
N VAL A 136 -18.46 12.41 8.18
CA VAL A 136 -18.84 11.00 7.93
C VAL A 136 -20.21 10.63 8.48
N VAL A 137 -20.52 11.19 9.64
CA VAL A 137 -21.81 11.00 10.32
C VAL A 137 -23.01 11.55 9.53
N SER A 138 -22.79 12.36 8.49
CA SER A 138 -23.85 12.95 7.67
C SER A 138 -24.69 11.90 6.94
N LYS A 139 -24.06 10.81 6.50
CA LYS A 139 -24.72 9.65 5.85
C LYS A 139 -24.62 8.38 6.66
N LEU A 140 -23.66 8.30 7.59
CA LEU A 140 -23.48 7.17 8.50
C LEU A 140 -23.72 7.62 9.95
N PRO A 141 -24.96 7.94 10.38
CA PRO A 141 -25.22 8.52 11.71
C PRO A 141 -24.88 7.59 12.89
N TRP A 142 -24.60 6.33 12.60
CA TRP A 142 -24.16 5.31 13.56
C TRP A 142 -22.63 5.27 13.74
N PHE A 143 -21.88 5.96 12.88
CA PHE A 143 -20.42 5.95 12.90
C PHE A 143 -19.93 6.82 14.04
N GLU A 144 -19.10 6.24 14.90
CA GLU A 144 -18.61 6.90 16.11
C GLU A 144 -17.14 6.52 16.32
N LEU A 145 -16.39 7.47 16.86
CA LEU A 145 -15.05 7.32 17.38
C LEU A 145 -15.07 7.60 18.89
N SER A 146 -14.00 7.28 19.62
CA SER A 146 -14.01 7.40 21.09
C SER A 146 -14.16 8.85 21.60
N ASP A 147 -13.83 9.84 20.78
CA ASP A 147 -14.06 11.27 21.05
C ASP A 147 -15.32 11.78 20.32
N PRO A 148 -16.32 12.34 21.03
CA PRO A 148 -17.54 12.88 20.41
C PRO A 148 -17.32 14.06 19.45
N TYR A 149 -16.34 14.91 19.72
CA TYR A 149 -15.97 16.00 18.81
C TYR A 149 -15.38 15.43 17.51
N VAL A 150 -14.44 14.49 17.61
CA VAL A 150 -13.87 13.85 16.41
C VAL A 150 -14.96 13.10 15.64
N SER A 151 -15.84 12.37 16.31
CA SER A 151 -16.97 11.66 15.68
C SER A 151 -17.85 12.59 14.84
N SER A 152 -18.16 13.79 15.35
CA SER A 152 -19.02 14.76 14.67
C SER A 152 -18.33 15.60 13.59
N HIS A 153 -16.99 15.60 13.54
CA HIS A 153 -16.20 16.49 12.68
C HIS A 153 -15.23 15.77 11.73
N VAL A 154 -15.00 14.48 11.89
CA VAL A 154 -14.16 13.68 10.97
C VAL A 154 -14.82 13.64 9.60
N THR A 155 -14.06 14.00 8.57
CA THR A 155 -14.55 14.14 7.20
C THR A 155 -14.05 13.02 6.29
N VAL A 156 -14.66 12.91 5.10
CA VAL A 156 -14.14 12.07 4.00
C VAL A 156 -12.64 12.33 3.78
N ALA A 157 -12.23 13.60 3.70
CA ALA A 157 -10.84 14.03 3.52
C ALA A 157 -9.94 13.56 4.66
N ASP A 158 -10.38 13.68 5.91
CA ASP A 158 -9.57 13.30 7.07
C ASP A 158 -9.25 11.80 7.09
N LEU A 159 -10.19 10.96 6.66
CA LEU A 159 -9.99 9.51 6.59
C LEU A 159 -9.19 9.09 5.35
N TYR A 160 -9.45 9.70 4.19
CA TYR A 160 -8.68 9.42 2.97
C TYR A 160 -7.23 9.96 3.03
N SER A 161 -6.93 10.92 3.92
CA SER A 161 -5.58 11.41 4.18
C SER A 161 -4.94 10.85 5.46
N HIS A 162 -5.58 9.86 6.11
CA HIS A 162 -5.04 9.16 7.29
C HIS A 162 -4.73 10.08 8.49
N ARG A 163 -5.54 11.13 8.70
CA ARG A 163 -5.36 12.12 9.78
C ARG A 163 -6.54 12.18 10.77
N SER A 164 -7.30 11.10 10.87
CA SER A 164 -8.48 11.00 11.74
C SER A 164 -8.16 10.87 13.24
N GLY A 165 -6.92 10.58 13.59
CA GLY A 165 -6.51 10.24 14.96
C GLY A 165 -6.68 8.76 15.31
N LEU A 166 -7.30 7.94 14.45
CA LEU A 166 -7.30 6.48 14.65
C LEU A 166 -5.86 5.93 14.73
N PRO A 167 -5.60 4.88 15.53
CA PRO A 167 -4.30 4.25 15.57
C PRO A 167 -3.99 3.52 14.26
N ASP A 168 -2.71 3.26 14.02
CA ASP A 168 -2.23 2.56 12.82
C ASP A 168 -2.93 1.19 12.67
N HIS A 169 -3.39 0.88 11.46
CA HIS A 169 -4.12 -0.33 11.12
C HIS A 169 -5.38 -0.60 11.96
N ALA A 170 -6.03 0.45 12.46
CA ALA A 170 -7.31 0.37 13.16
C ALA A 170 -8.34 -0.47 12.39
N GLY A 171 -8.85 -1.53 13.02
CA GLY A 171 -9.87 -2.44 12.48
C GLY A 171 -9.33 -3.69 11.77
N ASP A 172 -8.08 -3.72 11.32
CA ASP A 172 -7.58 -4.80 10.46
C ASP A 172 -7.65 -6.19 11.13
N ARG A 173 -7.27 -6.27 12.41
CA ARG A 173 -7.35 -7.53 13.17
C ARG A 173 -8.79 -7.96 13.53
N LEU A 174 -9.79 -7.07 13.41
CA LEU A 174 -11.19 -7.47 13.54
C LEU A 174 -11.64 -8.21 12.28
N GLU A 175 -11.21 -7.78 11.10
CA GLU A 175 -11.43 -8.52 9.85
C GLU A 175 -10.85 -9.93 9.93
N ASP A 176 -9.62 -10.06 10.45
CA ASP A 176 -8.98 -11.37 10.66
C ASP A 176 -9.75 -12.29 11.61
N LEU A 177 -10.58 -11.72 12.49
CA LEU A 177 -11.47 -12.44 13.41
C LEU A 177 -12.86 -12.70 12.81
N ASP A 178 -13.04 -12.52 11.50
CA ASP A 178 -14.30 -12.67 10.75
C ASP A 178 -15.38 -11.63 11.07
N TYR A 179 -15.04 -10.47 11.62
CA TYR A 179 -15.99 -9.36 11.69
C TYR A 179 -16.27 -8.80 10.30
N ASP A 180 -17.55 -8.58 9.99
CA ASP A 180 -17.93 -7.94 8.74
C ASP A 180 -17.56 -6.43 8.74
N ARG A 181 -17.72 -5.79 7.58
CA ARG A 181 -17.43 -4.35 7.42
C ARG A 181 -18.15 -3.50 8.47
N ARG A 182 -19.46 -3.68 8.62
CA ARG A 182 -20.30 -2.87 9.52
C ARG A 182 -19.83 -3.03 10.96
N GLN A 183 -19.62 -4.27 11.40
CA GLN A 183 -19.19 -4.61 12.74
C GLN A 183 -17.81 -4.04 13.06
N THR A 184 -16.88 -4.11 12.10
CA THR A 184 -15.53 -3.53 12.25
C THR A 184 -15.59 -2.02 12.36
N LEU A 185 -16.36 -1.34 11.49
CA LEU A 185 -16.51 0.12 11.53
C LEU A 185 -17.15 0.60 12.84
N GLU A 186 -18.16 -0.11 13.38
CA GLU A 186 -18.78 0.25 14.66
C GLU A 186 -17.82 0.10 15.84
N ARG A 187 -16.86 -0.82 15.77
CA ARG A 187 -15.91 -1.08 16.86
C ARG A 187 -14.77 -0.07 16.93
N LEU A 188 -14.56 0.72 15.87
CA LEU A 188 -13.57 1.80 15.89
C LEU A 188 -13.82 2.80 17.03
N ARG A 189 -15.06 2.90 17.53
CA ARG A 189 -15.43 3.72 18.70
C ARG A 189 -14.69 3.37 20.00
N TYR A 190 -14.16 2.15 20.11
CA TYR A 190 -13.45 1.70 21.32
C TYR A 190 -11.95 1.98 21.28
N LEU A 191 -11.41 2.39 20.11
CA LEU A 191 -9.98 2.66 19.98
C LEU A 191 -9.63 4.03 20.58
N PRO A 192 -8.47 4.14 21.25
CA PRO A 192 -7.94 5.44 21.64
C PRO A 192 -7.63 6.27 20.37
N LEU A 193 -7.72 7.60 20.49
CA LEU A 193 -7.36 8.50 19.39
C LEU A 193 -6.07 9.27 19.71
N GLU A 194 -5.22 9.35 18.70
CA GLU A 194 -4.15 10.34 18.58
C GLU A 194 -4.73 11.73 18.25
N PRO A 195 -3.95 12.82 18.42
CA PRO A 195 -4.39 14.17 18.08
C PRO A 195 -4.97 14.32 16.66
N PHE A 196 -6.25 14.69 16.59
CA PHE A 196 -6.99 14.84 15.35
C PHE A 196 -6.36 15.87 14.40
N ARG A 197 -6.23 15.52 13.11
CA ARG A 197 -5.67 16.31 11.99
C ARG A 197 -4.18 16.67 12.04
N ILE A 198 -3.49 16.40 13.15
CA ILE A 198 -2.05 16.67 13.27
C ILE A 198 -1.20 15.40 13.46
N SER A 199 -1.84 14.25 13.55
CA SER A 199 -1.22 12.92 13.52
C SER A 199 -1.52 12.21 12.20
N TYR A 200 -0.58 11.38 11.74
CA TYR A 200 -0.76 10.48 10.60
C TYR A 200 -0.69 9.03 11.08
N ALA A 201 -1.70 8.24 10.73
CA ALA A 201 -1.76 6.82 11.04
C ALA A 201 -2.54 6.09 9.93
N TYR A 202 -1.89 5.12 9.29
CA TYR A 202 -2.42 4.46 8.10
C TYR A 202 -3.55 3.53 8.49
N THR A 203 -4.74 3.70 7.90
CA THR A 203 -5.92 2.92 8.29
C THR A 203 -6.71 2.45 7.07
N ASN A 204 -6.99 1.14 7.02
CA ASN A 204 -7.85 0.57 5.98
C ASN A 204 -9.33 0.81 6.29
N PHE A 205 -9.75 0.54 7.52
CA PHE A 205 -11.15 0.71 7.91
C PHE A 205 -11.55 2.17 8.12
N GLY A 206 -10.60 3.05 8.48
CA GLY A 206 -10.82 4.50 8.44
C GLY A 206 -11.23 4.96 7.04
N LEU A 207 -10.41 4.67 6.03
CA LEU A 207 -10.73 4.99 4.63
C LEU A 207 -12.00 4.30 4.14
N THR A 208 -12.24 3.04 4.54
CA THR A 208 -13.46 2.30 4.22
C THR A 208 -14.71 3.00 4.75
N ALA A 209 -14.68 3.60 5.95
CA ALA A 209 -15.82 4.36 6.48
C ALA A 209 -16.18 5.57 5.61
N ALA A 210 -15.17 6.32 5.14
CA ALA A 210 -15.39 7.45 4.22
C ALA A 210 -15.96 6.99 2.88
N ALA A 211 -15.46 5.88 2.33
CA ALA A 211 -15.99 5.31 1.10
C ALA A 211 -17.45 4.84 1.24
N GLU A 212 -17.82 4.24 2.38
CA GLU A 212 -19.19 3.86 2.68
C GLU A 212 -20.12 5.07 2.84
N GLU A 213 -19.63 6.20 3.38
CA GLU A 213 -20.40 7.46 3.44
C GLU A 213 -20.71 7.95 2.02
N VAL A 214 -19.71 7.97 1.15
CA VAL A 214 -19.84 8.39 -0.25
C VAL A 214 -20.83 7.47 -0.99
N ALA A 215 -20.70 6.15 -0.81
CA ALA A 215 -21.62 5.17 -1.37
C ALA A 215 -23.06 5.37 -0.87
N ALA A 216 -23.23 5.65 0.44
CA ALA A 216 -24.52 5.97 1.03
C ALA A 216 -25.10 7.29 0.48
N ALA A 217 -24.28 8.32 0.25
CA ALA A 217 -24.70 9.56 -0.39
C ALA A 217 -25.24 9.33 -1.82
N ALA A 218 -24.59 8.44 -2.57
CA ALA A 218 -24.99 8.01 -3.92
C ALA A 218 -26.14 6.98 -3.93
N ALA A 219 -26.61 6.54 -2.75
CA ALA A 219 -27.63 5.50 -2.57
C ALA A 219 -27.30 4.18 -3.32
N LYS A 220 -26.03 3.78 -3.33
CA LYS A 220 -25.54 2.57 -3.99
C LYS A 220 -24.58 1.80 -3.07
N PRO A 221 -24.50 0.46 -3.17
CA PRO A 221 -23.37 -0.28 -2.61
C PRO A 221 -22.06 0.18 -3.24
N TRP A 222 -20.96 0.22 -2.46
CA TRP A 222 -19.65 0.68 -2.94
C TRP A 222 -19.21 0.04 -4.26
N ALA A 223 -19.37 -1.27 -4.38
CA ALA A 223 -18.91 -2.00 -5.56
C ALA A 223 -19.80 -1.80 -6.80
N ASP A 224 -21.05 -1.34 -6.63
CA ASP A 224 -21.90 -0.90 -7.75
C ASP A 224 -21.55 0.52 -8.17
N LEU A 225 -21.29 1.39 -7.19
CA LEU A 225 -20.87 2.76 -7.43
C LEU A 225 -19.55 2.79 -8.22
N SER A 226 -18.52 2.09 -7.75
CA SER A 226 -17.19 2.07 -8.39
C SER A 226 -17.25 1.54 -9.83
N ASP A 227 -18.06 0.52 -10.08
CA ASP A 227 -18.29 -0.01 -11.42
C ASP A 227 -18.97 1.01 -12.34
N GLU A 228 -20.00 1.69 -11.84
CA GLU A 228 -20.81 2.64 -12.61
C GLU A 228 -20.05 3.89 -13.02
N VAL A 229 -19.33 4.51 -12.09
CA VAL A 229 -18.78 5.83 -12.30
C VAL A 229 -17.34 5.83 -12.79
N LEU A 230 -16.63 4.70 -12.60
CA LEU A 230 -15.22 4.59 -12.94
C LEU A 230 -14.93 3.44 -13.90
N TYR A 231 -15.27 2.19 -13.55
CA TYR A 231 -14.80 1.04 -14.34
C TYR A 231 -15.46 0.97 -15.72
N ARG A 232 -16.80 1.03 -15.79
CA ARG A 232 -17.52 1.00 -17.07
C ARG A 232 -17.18 2.18 -17.98
N PRO A 233 -17.16 3.45 -17.52
CA PRO A 233 -16.78 4.59 -18.35
C PRO A 233 -15.37 4.52 -18.93
N LEU A 234 -14.42 3.90 -18.20
CA LEU A 234 -13.05 3.68 -18.67
C LEU A 234 -12.91 2.38 -19.49
N GLY A 235 -13.98 1.59 -19.60
CA GLY A 235 -13.98 0.27 -20.25
C GLY A 235 -13.17 -0.79 -19.51
N MET A 236 -12.90 -0.61 -18.22
CA MET A 236 -12.09 -1.48 -17.37
C MET A 236 -12.83 -2.80 -17.06
N ALA A 237 -13.09 -3.59 -18.10
CA ALA A 237 -14.02 -4.71 -18.08
C ALA A 237 -13.52 -5.93 -17.28
N SER A 238 -12.27 -5.92 -16.84
CA SER A 238 -11.67 -6.93 -15.95
C SER A 238 -11.51 -6.46 -14.52
N THR A 239 -11.83 -5.19 -14.23
CA THR A 239 -11.78 -4.63 -12.88
C THR A 239 -13.06 -4.92 -12.10
N SER A 240 -12.93 -5.25 -10.81
CA SER A 240 -14.06 -5.34 -9.87
C SER A 240 -13.64 -5.02 -8.44
N SER A 241 -14.58 -4.49 -7.65
CA SER A 241 -14.46 -4.33 -6.19
C SER A 241 -15.13 -5.47 -5.39
N ARG A 242 -15.43 -6.61 -6.03
CA ARG A 242 -16.00 -7.80 -5.38
C ARG A 242 -15.05 -8.98 -5.49
N PHE A 243 -14.78 -9.63 -4.37
CA PHE A 243 -13.92 -10.80 -4.36
C PHE A 243 -14.51 -11.98 -5.16
N ALA A 244 -15.83 -12.14 -5.16
CA ALA A 244 -16.50 -13.17 -5.95
C ALA A 244 -16.24 -13.01 -7.47
N ASP A 245 -16.20 -11.77 -7.99
CA ASP A 245 -15.91 -11.52 -9.40
C ASP A 245 -14.46 -11.89 -9.74
N PHE A 246 -13.52 -11.56 -8.86
CA PHE A 246 -12.13 -12.02 -8.98
C PHE A 246 -12.05 -13.54 -9.08
N LEU A 247 -12.71 -14.27 -8.17
CA LEU A 247 -12.74 -15.74 -8.19
C LEU A 247 -13.43 -16.33 -9.43
N ALA A 248 -14.35 -15.60 -10.05
CA ALA A 248 -15.00 -16.04 -11.28
C ALA A 248 -14.11 -15.88 -12.53
N ARG A 249 -13.06 -15.03 -12.49
CA ARG A 249 -12.19 -14.78 -13.66
C ARG A 249 -11.32 -16.00 -13.98
N PRO A 250 -11.40 -16.56 -15.21
CA PRO A 250 -10.50 -17.64 -15.62
C PRO A 250 -9.03 -17.17 -15.74
N ASN A 251 -8.83 -15.92 -16.17
CA ASN A 251 -7.50 -15.33 -16.30
C ASN A 251 -7.14 -14.49 -15.07
N ARG A 252 -6.87 -15.16 -13.95
CA ARG A 252 -6.44 -14.52 -12.70
C ARG A 252 -5.17 -15.15 -12.15
N ALA A 253 -4.37 -14.36 -11.45
CA ALA A 253 -3.23 -14.87 -10.71
C ALA A 253 -3.68 -15.48 -9.36
N VAL A 254 -2.91 -16.45 -8.86
CA VAL A 254 -3.06 -17.04 -7.53
C VAL A 254 -2.01 -16.43 -6.61
N ASN A 255 -2.38 -16.13 -5.36
CA ASN A 255 -1.48 -15.53 -4.39
C ASN A 255 -0.44 -16.54 -3.91
N HIS A 256 0.84 -16.13 -3.84
CA HIS A 256 1.94 -16.99 -3.37
C HIS A 256 2.63 -16.41 -2.15
N VAL A 257 2.91 -17.27 -1.18
CA VAL A 257 3.76 -16.96 -0.02
C VAL A 257 5.06 -17.74 -0.09
N LYS A 258 6.09 -17.21 0.58
CA LYS A 258 7.40 -17.87 0.61
C LYS A 258 7.46 -18.89 1.74
N VAL A 259 7.81 -20.13 1.39
CA VAL A 259 7.99 -21.26 2.30
C VAL A 259 9.38 -21.84 2.08
N GLY A 260 10.29 -21.59 3.02
CA GLY A 260 11.72 -21.79 2.79
C GLY A 260 12.17 -20.95 1.58
N ASP A 261 12.72 -21.62 0.56
CA ASP A 261 13.18 -20.96 -0.67
C ASP A 261 12.17 -21.01 -1.83
N LYS A 262 10.95 -21.54 -1.60
CA LYS A 262 9.94 -21.73 -2.65
C LYS A 262 8.74 -20.81 -2.45
N TRP A 263 8.13 -20.42 -3.57
CA TRP A 263 6.86 -19.71 -3.60
C TRP A 263 5.71 -20.72 -3.76
N GLU A 264 4.78 -20.72 -2.82
CA GLU A 264 3.68 -21.69 -2.74
C GLU A 264 2.31 -21.01 -2.71
N PRO A 265 1.32 -21.51 -3.47
CA PRO A 265 -0.05 -20.98 -3.46
C PRO A 265 -0.82 -21.55 -2.27
N ARG A 266 -0.74 -20.89 -1.10
CA ARG A 266 -1.30 -21.41 0.16
C ARG A 266 -2.60 -20.77 0.62
N PHE A 267 -2.80 -19.51 0.28
CA PHE A 267 -3.84 -18.71 0.89
C PHE A 267 -4.74 -18.08 -0.17
N GLN A 268 -5.96 -17.79 0.26
CA GLN A 268 -6.93 -17.03 -0.50
C GLN A 268 -7.33 -15.85 0.38
N ARG A 269 -7.05 -14.63 -0.10
CA ARG A 269 -7.38 -13.39 0.61
C ARG A 269 -8.73 -12.88 0.12
N ASP A 270 -9.72 -12.80 1.00
CA ASP A 270 -11.02 -12.17 0.75
C ASP A 270 -11.09 -10.76 1.39
N PRO A 271 -10.75 -9.69 0.65
CA PRO A 271 -10.70 -8.32 1.16
C PRO A 271 -12.05 -7.59 1.16
N ASP A 272 -13.18 -8.27 0.93
CA ASP A 272 -14.49 -7.62 0.82
C ASP A 272 -14.83 -6.73 2.03
N PRO A 273 -14.57 -7.10 3.30
CA PRO A 273 -14.84 -6.22 4.44
C PRO A 273 -14.18 -4.84 4.33
N GLN A 274 -13.00 -4.76 3.72
CA GLN A 274 -12.26 -3.51 3.46
C GLN A 274 -12.15 -3.17 1.96
N SER A 275 -13.14 -3.56 1.15
CA SER A 275 -13.09 -3.45 -0.32
C SER A 275 -12.64 -2.07 -0.86
N PRO A 276 -13.12 -0.92 -0.33
CA PRO A 276 -12.62 0.39 -0.76
C PRO A 276 -11.12 0.59 -0.55
N ALA A 277 -10.56 -0.01 0.49
CA ALA A 277 -9.16 0.15 0.87
C ALA A 277 -8.24 -0.90 0.23
N ALA A 278 -8.75 -2.10 -0.12
CA ALA A 278 -7.90 -3.18 -0.60
C ALA A 278 -8.54 -4.17 -1.60
N GLY A 279 -9.85 -4.09 -1.86
CA GLY A 279 -10.60 -5.14 -2.57
C GLY A 279 -10.73 -5.00 -4.08
N VAL A 280 -10.11 -4.00 -4.69
CA VAL A 280 -10.08 -3.92 -6.16
C VAL A 280 -9.21 -5.05 -6.70
N SER A 281 -9.69 -5.72 -7.74
CA SER A 281 -8.91 -6.61 -8.59
C SER A 281 -8.90 -6.05 -10.01
N SER A 282 -7.78 -6.15 -10.73
CA SER A 282 -7.65 -5.58 -12.08
C SER A 282 -6.49 -6.20 -12.88
N SER A 283 -6.44 -5.90 -14.17
CA SER A 283 -5.30 -6.20 -15.06
C SER A 283 -4.49 -4.94 -15.35
N VAL A 284 -3.25 -5.08 -15.83
CA VAL A 284 -2.44 -3.90 -16.20
C VAL A 284 -2.99 -3.16 -17.41
N ASN A 285 -3.73 -3.82 -18.31
CA ASN A 285 -4.43 -3.16 -19.41
C ASN A 285 -5.54 -2.24 -18.92
N ASP A 286 -6.33 -2.67 -17.93
CA ASP A 286 -7.39 -1.84 -17.36
C ASP A 286 -6.79 -0.71 -16.50
N MET A 287 -5.77 -1.01 -15.71
CA MET A 287 -5.06 0.00 -14.92
C MET A 287 -4.36 1.03 -15.80
N ALA A 288 -3.88 0.68 -17.00
CA ALA A 288 -3.34 1.65 -17.94
C ALA A 288 -4.38 2.70 -18.36
N ARG A 289 -5.67 2.32 -18.51
CA ARG A 289 -6.75 3.27 -18.85
C ARG A 289 -7.05 4.22 -17.70
N TRP A 290 -7.06 3.69 -16.47
CA TRP A 290 -7.17 4.52 -15.27
C TRP A 290 -6.00 5.49 -15.13
N LEU A 291 -4.76 5.05 -15.37
CA LEU A 291 -3.57 5.91 -15.36
C LEU A 291 -3.64 6.97 -16.47
N THR A 292 -4.12 6.63 -17.67
CA THR A 292 -4.36 7.61 -18.74
C THR A 292 -5.36 8.68 -18.30
N MET A 293 -6.45 8.31 -17.62
CA MET A 293 -7.43 9.25 -17.09
C MET A 293 -6.84 10.17 -16.02
N LEU A 294 -6.06 9.61 -15.07
CA LEU A 294 -5.39 10.37 -14.03
C LEU A 294 -4.45 11.43 -14.60
N LEU A 295 -3.59 11.01 -15.54
CA LEU A 295 -2.65 11.86 -16.24
C LEU A 295 -3.35 12.98 -17.05
N ALA A 296 -4.53 12.69 -17.60
CA ALA A 296 -5.38 13.65 -18.28
C ALA A 296 -6.33 14.42 -17.34
N ASN A 297 -5.98 14.54 -16.06
CA ASN A 297 -6.70 15.31 -15.02
C ASN A 297 -8.20 14.98 -14.95
N GLY A 298 -8.55 13.70 -15.02
CA GLY A 298 -9.94 13.26 -14.87
C GLY A 298 -10.69 13.02 -16.17
N THR A 299 -10.07 13.21 -17.34
CA THR A 299 -10.72 13.00 -18.65
C THR A 299 -10.21 11.74 -19.33
N TYR A 300 -11.10 10.99 -19.98
CA TYR A 300 -10.74 9.82 -20.79
C TYR A 300 -11.55 9.80 -22.08
N ASN A 301 -10.89 9.70 -23.23
CA ASN A 301 -11.53 9.72 -24.56
C ASN A 301 -12.53 10.88 -24.77
N GLY A 302 -12.21 12.07 -24.25
CA GLY A 302 -13.06 13.26 -24.33
C GLY A 302 -14.24 13.29 -23.36
N GLN A 303 -14.44 12.24 -22.56
CA GLN A 303 -15.41 12.21 -21.48
C GLN A 303 -14.75 12.61 -20.16
N ARG A 304 -15.35 13.57 -19.46
CA ARG A 304 -14.94 13.92 -18.09
C ARG A 304 -15.48 12.87 -17.13
N ILE A 305 -14.58 12.17 -16.44
CA ILE A 305 -14.88 11.23 -15.35
C ILE A 305 -14.86 11.98 -14.02
N THR A 306 -13.84 12.78 -13.74
CA THR A 306 -13.79 13.67 -12.57
C THR A 306 -13.33 15.04 -13.02
N SER A 307 -13.71 16.09 -12.30
CA SER A 307 -13.14 17.42 -12.50
C SER A 307 -11.70 17.45 -11.98
N PRO A 308 -10.81 18.27 -12.58
CA PRO A 308 -9.47 18.49 -12.06
C PRO A 308 -9.48 18.97 -10.60
N GLU A 309 -10.43 19.85 -10.25
CA GLU A 309 -10.55 20.43 -8.90
C GLU A 309 -10.92 19.38 -7.86
N ALA A 310 -11.82 18.45 -8.19
CA ALA A 310 -12.21 17.36 -7.30
C ALA A 310 -11.10 16.32 -7.12
N LEU A 311 -10.29 16.09 -8.16
CA LEU A 311 -9.17 15.15 -8.15
C LEU A 311 -7.92 15.72 -7.47
N LEU A 312 -7.70 17.03 -7.53
CA LEU A 312 -6.46 17.68 -7.08
C LEU A 312 -6.08 17.33 -5.62
N PRO A 313 -6.99 17.34 -4.64
CA PRO A 313 -6.66 16.96 -3.26
C PRO A 313 -6.22 15.49 -3.12
N ALA A 314 -6.62 14.61 -4.04
CA ALA A 314 -6.18 13.22 -4.05
C ALA A 314 -4.70 13.09 -4.42
N VAL A 315 -4.24 13.87 -5.40
CA VAL A 315 -2.89 13.78 -5.98
C VAL A 315 -1.90 14.83 -5.45
N THR A 316 -2.29 15.61 -4.44
CA THR A 316 -1.44 16.64 -3.80
C THR A 316 -1.33 16.41 -2.29
N PRO A 317 -0.29 16.95 -1.62
CA PRO A 317 -0.10 16.76 -0.17
C PRO A 317 -1.27 17.30 0.67
N GLN A 318 -1.89 16.42 1.47
CA GLN A 318 -2.95 16.75 2.45
C GLN A 318 -2.58 16.38 3.89
N ALA A 319 -1.57 15.51 4.06
CA ALA A 319 -0.97 15.13 5.34
C ALA A 319 0.53 14.86 5.18
N VAL A 320 1.31 15.06 6.26
CA VAL A 320 2.70 14.59 6.35
C VAL A 320 2.66 13.13 6.80
N SER A 321 3.00 12.20 5.91
CA SER A 321 3.02 10.77 6.22
C SER A 321 4.29 10.33 6.93
N ARG A 322 5.40 11.01 6.64
CA ARG A 322 6.67 10.79 7.32
C ARG A 322 7.44 12.10 7.49
N PRO A 323 7.55 12.60 8.73
CA PRO A 323 8.38 13.77 9.01
C PRO A 323 9.85 13.52 8.66
N PRO A 324 10.60 14.55 8.25
CA PRO A 324 12.04 14.43 8.03
C PRO A 324 12.76 14.25 9.37
N THR A 325 13.73 13.33 9.43
CA THR A 325 14.52 13.08 10.65
C THR A 325 15.76 13.97 10.77
N THR A 326 16.11 14.69 9.70
CA THR A 326 17.20 15.68 9.68
C THR A 326 16.82 16.87 8.78
N PRO A 327 17.46 18.05 8.95
CA PRO A 327 17.25 19.18 8.04
C PRO A 327 17.63 18.92 6.57
N LYS A 328 18.35 17.82 6.26
CA LYS A 328 18.73 17.43 4.90
C LYS A 328 17.72 16.48 4.23
N SER A 329 16.91 15.77 5.01
CA SER A 329 15.95 14.80 4.49
C SER A 329 14.66 15.46 4.04
N ARG A 330 14.04 14.95 2.98
CA ARG A 330 12.70 15.36 2.54
C ARG A 330 11.64 14.64 3.37
N ALA A 331 10.52 15.33 3.63
CA ALA A 331 9.32 14.71 4.16
C ALA A 331 8.66 13.82 3.10
N SER A 332 7.87 12.84 3.54
CA SER A 332 6.88 12.17 2.69
C SER A 332 5.49 12.69 3.03
N PHE A 333 4.62 12.72 2.03
CA PHE A 333 3.25 13.22 2.16
C PHE A 333 2.23 12.19 1.71
N TYR A 334 0.97 12.47 2.01
CA TYR A 334 -0.17 11.69 1.55
C TYR A 334 -1.27 12.65 1.12
N GLY A 335 -1.88 12.40 -0.04
CA GLY A 335 -3.10 13.04 -0.51
C GLY A 335 -4.33 12.23 -0.10
N HIS A 336 -5.49 12.48 -0.69
CA HIS A 336 -6.64 11.59 -0.50
C HIS A 336 -6.43 10.26 -1.25
N GLY A 337 -5.91 9.24 -0.55
CA GLY A 337 -5.71 7.88 -1.09
C GLY A 337 -4.46 7.69 -1.96
N PHE A 338 -3.52 8.63 -1.98
CA PHE A 338 -2.26 8.53 -2.72
C PHE A 338 -1.08 8.92 -1.83
N ALA A 339 0.03 8.18 -1.94
CA ALA A 339 1.31 8.66 -1.45
C ALA A 339 1.84 9.74 -2.40
N VAL A 340 2.22 10.89 -1.85
CA VAL A 340 2.73 12.03 -2.63
C VAL A 340 4.14 12.37 -2.15
N SER A 341 5.06 12.59 -3.09
CA SER A 341 6.45 12.88 -2.77
C SER A 341 7.10 13.76 -3.82
N VAL A 342 8.07 14.57 -3.39
CA VAL A 342 8.99 15.30 -4.26
C VAL A 342 10.31 14.53 -4.28
N ASN A 343 10.71 14.05 -5.44
CA ASN A 343 11.89 13.21 -5.58
C ASN A 343 13.20 14.03 -5.62
N SER A 344 14.34 13.37 -5.81
CA SER A 344 15.65 14.04 -5.82
C SER A 344 15.88 14.99 -7.00
N SER A 345 15.13 14.87 -8.11
CA SER A 345 15.20 15.82 -9.24
C SER A 345 14.32 17.06 -9.02
N GLY A 346 13.53 17.09 -7.95
CA GLY A 346 12.56 18.15 -7.69
C GLY A 346 11.19 17.91 -8.32
N ARG A 347 10.97 16.75 -8.96
CA ARG A 347 9.67 16.41 -9.56
C ARG A 347 8.73 15.85 -8.51
N THR A 348 7.48 16.30 -8.59
CA THR A 348 6.36 15.67 -7.86
C THR A 348 6.07 14.32 -8.47
N THR A 349 5.82 13.35 -7.61
CA THR A 349 5.32 12.02 -7.96
C THR A 349 4.18 11.67 -7.03
N TYR A 350 3.18 10.96 -7.55
CA TYR A 350 2.17 10.31 -6.74
C TYR A 350 2.10 8.83 -7.08
N SER A 351 1.82 8.02 -6.07
CA SER A 351 2.00 6.57 -6.11
C SER A 351 1.13 5.88 -5.08
N HIS A 352 1.09 4.56 -5.14
CA HIS A 352 0.69 3.73 -4.01
C HIS A 352 1.27 2.33 -4.17
N SER A 353 1.76 1.75 -3.07
CA SER A 353 2.06 0.32 -2.97
C SER A 353 0.87 -0.46 -2.44
N GLY A 354 0.60 -1.63 -2.97
CA GLY A 354 -0.34 -2.59 -2.42
C GLY A 354 0.39 -3.83 -1.95
N ALA A 355 -0.04 -4.40 -0.83
CA ALA A 355 0.45 -5.67 -0.35
C ALA A 355 -0.65 -6.45 0.34
N PHE A 356 -0.67 -7.76 0.10
CA PHE A 356 -1.21 -8.74 1.02
C PHE A 356 -0.09 -9.68 1.44
N THR A 357 0.14 -9.80 2.75
CA THR A 357 1.07 -10.78 3.33
C THR A 357 0.71 -12.19 2.85
N LEU A 358 -0.57 -12.45 2.60
CA LEU A 358 -1.08 -13.70 2.07
C LEU A 358 -0.85 -13.91 0.56
N GLY A 359 -0.07 -13.05 -0.11
CA GLY A 359 0.61 -13.43 -1.34
C GLY A 359 0.42 -12.53 -2.55
N GLU A 360 0.31 -11.22 -2.34
CA GLU A 360 0.20 -10.23 -3.44
C GLU A 360 1.06 -9.00 -3.11
N SER A 361 1.70 -8.41 -4.12
CA SER A 361 2.33 -7.09 -3.99
C SER A 361 2.32 -6.33 -5.30
N THR A 362 2.00 -5.05 -5.23
CA THR A 362 1.72 -4.19 -6.38
C THR A 362 2.27 -2.78 -6.15
N ASN A 363 2.61 -2.07 -7.20
CA ASN A 363 3.00 -0.67 -7.10
C ASN A 363 2.70 0.09 -8.40
N PHE A 364 2.29 1.35 -8.28
CA PHE A 364 2.31 2.28 -9.40
C PHE A 364 2.99 3.60 -9.00
N VAL A 365 3.56 4.29 -9.99
CA VAL A 365 4.15 5.62 -9.84
C VAL A 365 3.75 6.47 -11.04
N VAL A 366 3.32 7.70 -10.77
CA VAL A 366 3.01 8.72 -11.78
C VAL A 366 3.94 9.91 -11.62
N MET A 367 4.45 10.39 -12.75
CA MET A 367 5.27 11.59 -12.89
C MET A 367 4.52 12.57 -13.79
N PRO A 368 3.64 13.42 -13.23
CA PRO A 368 2.74 14.28 -14.01
C PRO A 368 3.50 15.28 -14.89
N SER A 369 4.67 15.77 -14.46
CA SER A 369 5.48 16.73 -15.23
C SER A 369 5.99 16.17 -16.57
N GLU A 370 5.91 14.85 -16.78
CA GLU A 370 6.34 14.16 -18.00
C GLU A 370 5.21 13.36 -18.62
N ASP A 371 3.96 13.57 -18.18
CA ASP A 371 2.79 12.81 -18.60
C ASP A 371 3.02 11.28 -18.61
N LEU A 372 3.69 10.76 -17.56
CA LEU A 372 4.23 9.40 -17.52
C LEU A 372 3.76 8.64 -16.28
N ALA A 373 3.37 7.38 -16.46
CA ALA A 373 3.06 6.46 -15.37
C ALA A 373 3.55 5.04 -15.66
N ILE A 374 3.89 4.31 -14.60
CA ILE A 374 4.19 2.87 -14.61
C ILE A 374 3.39 2.17 -13.52
N ILE A 375 2.92 0.95 -13.79
CA ILE A 375 2.34 0.04 -12.81
C ILE A 375 2.91 -1.36 -12.96
N ALA A 376 3.15 -2.02 -11.83
CA ALA A 376 3.61 -3.40 -11.73
C ALA A 376 2.75 -4.17 -10.71
N LEU A 377 2.24 -5.33 -11.12
CA LEU A 377 1.41 -6.23 -10.31
C LEU A 377 2.13 -7.57 -10.17
N THR A 378 2.19 -8.15 -8.97
CA THR A 378 2.85 -9.44 -8.72
C THR A 378 2.04 -10.33 -7.79
N ASN A 379 1.97 -11.61 -8.12
CA ASN A 379 1.20 -12.59 -7.36
C ASN A 379 2.01 -13.24 -6.21
N ALA A 380 2.81 -12.42 -5.53
CA ALA A 380 3.70 -12.85 -4.47
C ALA A 380 3.65 -11.90 -3.27
N ALA A 381 3.78 -12.47 -2.07
CA ALA A 381 3.90 -11.73 -0.81
C ALA A 381 5.00 -10.64 -0.90
N PRO A 382 4.89 -9.56 -0.11
CA PRO A 382 5.68 -8.36 -0.36
C PRO A 382 7.16 -8.55 -0.02
N PHE A 383 8.03 -8.44 -1.04
CA PHE A 383 9.51 -8.37 -0.89
C PHE A 383 10.11 -7.15 -1.60
N GLY A 384 9.28 -6.18 -2.01
CA GLY A 384 9.71 -4.94 -2.64
C GLY A 384 9.96 -5.02 -4.15
N VAL A 385 9.53 -6.10 -4.79
CA VAL A 385 9.77 -6.35 -6.23
C VAL A 385 9.08 -5.33 -7.14
N PRO A 386 7.75 -5.05 -7.02
CA PRO A 386 7.12 -4.07 -7.89
C PRO A 386 7.64 -2.65 -7.65
N GLU A 387 7.90 -2.26 -6.39
CA GLU A 387 8.51 -0.96 -6.06
C GLU A 387 9.91 -0.79 -6.63
N THR A 388 10.71 -1.87 -6.59
CA THR A 388 12.04 -1.86 -7.19
C THR A 388 11.98 -1.60 -8.69
N LEU A 389 11.06 -2.29 -9.40
CA LEU A 389 10.90 -2.10 -10.83
C LEU A 389 10.50 -0.66 -11.19
N THR A 390 9.48 -0.12 -10.51
CA THR A 390 9.00 1.24 -10.80
C THR A 390 10.07 2.29 -10.47
N ALA A 391 10.82 2.12 -9.38
CA ALA A 391 11.92 3.02 -9.02
C ALA A 391 13.09 2.94 -10.02
N GLN A 392 13.50 1.73 -10.45
CA GLN A 392 14.53 1.55 -11.47
C GLN A 392 14.12 2.18 -12.80
N PHE A 393 12.86 2.01 -13.22
CA PHE A 393 12.32 2.66 -14.41
C PHE A 393 12.35 4.19 -14.30
N MET A 394 11.89 4.74 -13.16
CA MET A 394 11.90 6.19 -12.92
C MET A 394 13.32 6.77 -12.86
N ASP A 395 14.30 6.00 -12.39
CA ASP A 395 15.71 6.40 -12.41
C ASP A 395 16.27 6.41 -13.85
N LEU A 396 15.95 5.41 -14.67
CA LEU A 396 16.34 5.38 -16.08
C LEU A 396 15.73 6.56 -16.84
N VAL A 397 14.47 6.89 -16.58
CA VAL A 397 13.78 8.03 -17.19
C VAL A 397 14.37 9.36 -16.77
N GLN A 398 14.71 9.55 -15.49
CA GLN A 398 15.21 10.85 -15.03
C GLN A 398 16.70 11.02 -15.27
N TYR A 399 17.50 9.98 -15.07
CA TYR A 399 18.95 10.06 -14.99
C TYR A 399 19.68 9.26 -16.08
N GLY A 400 18.96 8.44 -16.86
CA GLY A 400 19.55 7.55 -17.87
C GLY A 400 20.23 6.29 -17.31
N GLN A 401 20.28 6.17 -15.97
CA GLN A 401 20.92 5.06 -15.25
C GLN A 401 20.19 4.80 -13.92
N ILE A 402 20.23 3.55 -13.46
CA ILE A 402 19.81 3.18 -12.10
C ILE A 402 20.89 3.70 -11.14
N ARG A 403 20.49 4.50 -10.15
CA ARG A 403 21.44 5.17 -9.24
C ARG A 403 21.55 4.52 -7.87
N GLU A 404 20.52 3.78 -7.48
CA GLU A 404 20.44 3.13 -6.18
C GLU A 404 20.25 1.62 -6.33
N ASP A 405 20.67 0.86 -5.33
CA ASP A 405 20.28 -0.55 -5.16
C ASP A 405 18.85 -0.62 -4.61
N TRP A 406 17.87 -0.28 -5.46
CA TRP A 406 16.46 -0.25 -5.11
C TRP A 406 15.96 -1.60 -4.58
N ALA A 407 16.53 -2.71 -5.06
CA ALA A 407 16.17 -4.05 -4.59
C ALA A 407 16.48 -4.22 -3.09
N SER A 408 17.68 -3.84 -2.66
CA SER A 408 18.06 -3.88 -1.25
C SER A 408 17.27 -2.85 -0.43
N VAL A 409 17.06 -1.64 -0.96
CA VAL A 409 16.32 -0.58 -0.26
C VAL A 409 14.89 -1.02 0.06
N TYR A 410 14.13 -1.47 -0.95
CA TYR A 410 12.74 -1.87 -0.75
C TYR A 410 12.62 -3.19 -0.01
N LYS A 411 13.50 -4.18 -0.25
CA LYS A 411 13.52 -5.41 0.54
C LYS A 411 13.67 -5.13 2.03
N ASN A 412 14.58 -4.23 2.41
CA ASN A 412 14.78 -3.87 3.81
C ASN A 412 13.62 -3.05 4.39
N ALA A 413 13.04 -2.14 3.60
CA ALA A 413 11.90 -1.34 4.03
C ALA A 413 10.64 -2.19 4.27
N ILE A 414 10.44 -3.26 3.48
CA ILE A 414 9.26 -4.13 3.52
C ILE A 414 9.47 -5.35 4.41
N ALA A 415 10.71 -5.75 4.70
CA ALA A 415 11.02 -6.91 5.54
C ALA A 415 10.20 -6.99 6.85
N PRO A 416 9.96 -5.88 7.60
CA PRO A 416 9.18 -5.94 8.84
C PRO A 416 7.76 -6.51 8.67
N ILE A 417 7.11 -6.32 7.52
CA ILE A 417 5.75 -6.82 7.25
C ILE A 417 5.69 -8.36 7.31
N ASN A 418 6.78 -9.03 6.98
CA ASN A 418 6.84 -10.49 6.99
C ASN A 418 7.38 -11.07 8.30
N ASN A 419 7.72 -10.24 9.29
CA ASN A 419 8.26 -10.73 10.55
C ASN A 419 7.13 -11.28 11.44
N PRO A 420 7.28 -12.50 11.98
CA PRO A 420 6.32 -13.01 12.96
C PRO A 420 6.27 -12.14 14.22
N GLU A 421 5.07 -12.01 14.81
CA GLU A 421 4.82 -11.18 15.98
C GLU A 421 4.73 -11.98 17.30
N GLY A 422 5.03 -11.32 18.41
CA GLY A 422 4.87 -11.82 19.77
C GLY A 422 6.19 -11.97 20.53
N SER A 423 6.16 -11.79 21.85
CA SER A 423 7.41 -11.73 22.64
C SER A 423 8.11 -13.07 22.81
N LEU A 424 7.44 -14.18 22.46
CA LEU A 424 7.96 -15.54 22.60
C LEU A 424 8.33 -16.17 21.24
N VAL A 425 8.28 -15.39 20.16
CA VAL A 425 8.74 -15.84 18.85
C VAL A 425 10.21 -16.21 18.91
N GLY A 426 10.54 -17.46 18.57
CA GLY A 426 11.90 -17.99 18.59
C GLY A 426 12.42 -18.39 19.99
N GLU A 427 11.66 -18.14 21.04
CA GLU A 427 12.02 -18.50 22.41
C GLU A 427 11.75 -19.99 22.69
N LYS A 428 12.51 -20.56 23.63
CA LYS A 428 12.29 -21.92 24.11
C LYS A 428 11.43 -21.91 25.39
N PRO A 429 10.50 -22.87 25.54
CA PRO A 429 9.81 -23.04 26.81
C PRO A 429 10.80 -23.17 27.98
N PRO A 430 10.48 -22.64 29.17
CA PRO A 430 11.31 -22.81 30.36
C PRO A 430 11.59 -24.29 30.64
N ALA A 431 12.80 -24.61 31.09
CA ALA A 431 13.18 -26.00 31.38
C ALA A 431 12.39 -26.60 32.56
N ASN A 432 11.98 -25.76 33.51
CA ASN A 432 11.20 -26.14 34.68
C ASN A 432 10.06 -25.12 34.86
N PRO A 433 9.00 -25.19 34.06
CA PRO A 433 7.90 -24.24 34.17
C PRO A 433 7.15 -24.46 35.48
N ALA A 434 6.69 -23.39 36.12
CA ALA A 434 5.73 -23.48 37.20
C ALA A 434 4.47 -24.19 36.68
N PRO A 435 3.87 -25.12 37.45
CA PRO A 435 2.71 -25.87 36.99
C PRO A 435 1.52 -24.93 36.77
N ALA A 436 0.72 -25.22 35.74
CA ALA A 436 -0.58 -24.60 35.59
C ALA A 436 -1.50 -24.98 36.76
N ARG A 437 -2.46 -24.11 37.07
CA ARG A 437 -3.63 -24.45 37.90
C ARG A 437 -4.49 -25.50 37.17
N PRO A 438 -5.46 -26.15 37.85
CA PRO A 438 -6.44 -27.00 37.17
C PRO A 438 -7.03 -26.29 35.94
N LEU A 439 -7.09 -26.97 34.79
CA LEU A 439 -7.49 -26.32 33.53
C LEU A 439 -8.90 -25.72 33.60
N SER A 440 -9.79 -26.38 34.34
CA SER A 440 -11.13 -25.89 34.68
C SER A 440 -11.14 -24.48 35.30
N ASP A 441 -10.09 -24.07 35.99
CA ASP A 441 -10.00 -22.76 36.63
C ASP A 441 -9.83 -21.62 35.60
N TYR A 442 -9.29 -21.94 34.41
CA TYR A 442 -9.17 -21.00 33.29
C TYR A 442 -10.42 -21.00 32.39
N ALA A 443 -11.20 -22.07 32.39
CA ALA A 443 -12.37 -22.22 31.51
C ALA A 443 -13.50 -21.24 31.88
N GLY A 444 -13.98 -20.48 30.90
CA GLY A 444 -15.02 -19.46 31.05
C GLY A 444 -15.07 -18.51 29.86
N THR A 445 -16.05 -17.60 29.88
CA THR A 445 -16.16 -16.52 28.90
C THR A 445 -15.56 -15.25 29.48
N TYR A 446 -14.68 -14.59 28.73
CA TYR A 446 -14.05 -13.33 29.10
C TYR A 446 -14.51 -12.25 28.11
N SER A 447 -15.17 -11.22 28.61
CA SER A 447 -15.76 -10.14 27.81
C SER A 447 -14.73 -9.07 27.44
N ASN A 448 -14.87 -8.50 26.24
CA ASN A 448 -14.14 -7.33 25.77
C ASN A 448 -15.00 -6.59 24.73
N ASP A 449 -15.13 -5.27 24.85
CA ASP A 449 -16.04 -4.50 24.01
C ASP A 449 -15.55 -4.36 22.56
N TYR A 450 -14.22 -4.30 22.36
CA TYR A 450 -13.62 -4.14 21.03
C TYR A 450 -13.51 -5.47 20.30
N TRP A 451 -12.88 -6.47 20.92
CA TRP A 451 -12.61 -7.78 20.32
C TRP A 451 -13.82 -8.73 20.37
N GLY A 452 -14.81 -8.46 21.23
CA GLY A 452 -15.88 -9.39 21.58
C GLY A 452 -15.45 -10.40 22.64
N PRO A 453 -16.28 -11.40 22.96
CA PRO A 453 -15.95 -12.38 23.98
C PRO A 453 -14.84 -13.33 23.53
N ALA A 454 -13.96 -13.68 24.47
CA ALA A 454 -13.05 -14.81 24.38
C ALA A 454 -13.62 -15.98 25.19
N ILE A 455 -13.85 -17.12 24.54
CA ILE A 455 -14.38 -18.31 25.21
C ILE A 455 -13.23 -19.29 25.41
N VAL A 456 -12.89 -19.59 26.67
CA VAL A 456 -11.89 -20.59 27.03
C VAL A 456 -12.60 -21.84 27.51
N SER A 457 -12.31 -22.98 26.89
CA SER A 457 -12.87 -24.28 27.26
C SER A 457 -11.78 -25.34 27.41
N GLU A 458 -12.02 -26.35 28.23
CA GLU A 458 -11.14 -27.52 28.32
C GLU A 458 -11.63 -28.60 27.34
N ARG A 459 -10.73 -29.08 26.46
CA ARG A 459 -10.98 -30.20 25.54
C ARG A 459 -9.74 -31.08 25.43
N ASP A 460 -9.92 -32.38 25.56
CA ASP A 460 -8.86 -33.39 25.41
C ASP A 460 -7.60 -33.11 26.26
N GLY A 461 -7.79 -32.55 27.46
CA GLY A 461 -6.70 -32.21 28.38
C GLY A 461 -5.91 -30.94 28.01
N ALA A 462 -6.43 -30.12 27.09
CA ALA A 462 -5.86 -28.83 26.71
C ALA A 462 -6.92 -27.71 26.79
N LEU A 463 -6.45 -26.46 26.90
CA LEU A 463 -7.33 -25.31 26.78
C LEU A 463 -7.51 -24.92 25.31
N GLN A 464 -8.74 -24.60 24.93
CA GLN A 464 -9.12 -24.08 23.63
C GLN A 464 -9.71 -22.68 23.80
N LEU A 465 -9.13 -21.71 23.09
CA LEU A 465 -9.58 -20.34 22.98
C LEU A 465 -10.43 -20.19 21.71
N GLU A 466 -11.64 -19.65 21.84
CA GLU A 466 -12.51 -19.28 20.72
C GLU A 466 -12.69 -17.76 20.68
N LEU A 467 -12.54 -17.14 19.50
CA LEU A 467 -12.64 -15.69 19.27
C LEU A 467 -13.48 -15.35 18.02
N GLY A 468 -14.05 -14.15 18.01
CA GLY A 468 -14.74 -13.57 16.85
C GLY A 468 -16.11 -14.19 16.53
N PRO A 469 -16.86 -13.62 15.57
CA PRO A 469 -18.24 -14.03 15.29
C PRO A 469 -18.39 -15.47 14.80
N LYS A 470 -17.33 -16.06 14.22
CA LYS A 470 -17.31 -17.44 13.75
C LYS A 470 -16.64 -18.42 14.71
N ASN A 471 -16.32 -17.99 15.94
CA ASN A 471 -15.66 -18.81 16.96
C ASN A 471 -14.37 -19.48 16.43
N GLN A 472 -13.47 -18.67 15.86
CA GLN A 472 -12.15 -19.15 15.44
C GLN A 472 -11.42 -19.77 16.63
N LYS A 473 -10.82 -20.95 16.42
CA LYS A 473 -10.30 -21.78 17.51
C LYS A 473 -8.79 -21.81 17.53
N PHE A 474 -8.23 -21.63 18.71
CA PHE A 474 -6.80 -21.68 18.98
C PHE A 474 -6.53 -22.63 20.14
N THR A 475 -5.64 -23.59 19.95
CA THR A 475 -5.18 -24.45 21.05
C THR A 475 -4.15 -23.69 21.89
N LEU A 476 -4.41 -23.57 23.19
CA LEU A 476 -3.50 -22.94 24.13
C LEU A 476 -2.50 -23.99 24.65
N THR A 477 -1.21 -23.73 24.41
CA THR A 477 -0.10 -24.56 24.87
C THR A 477 0.50 -23.96 26.14
N HIS A 478 0.58 -24.74 27.22
CA HIS A 478 1.16 -24.26 28.50
C HIS A 478 2.60 -23.81 28.31
N TRP A 479 2.95 -22.67 28.92
CA TRP A 479 4.29 -22.09 28.86
C TRP A 479 4.93 -22.02 30.24
N ASP A 480 4.32 -21.31 31.18
CA ASP A 480 4.82 -21.14 32.54
C ASP A 480 3.73 -20.59 33.47
N GLY A 481 3.46 -21.27 34.58
CA GLY A 481 2.43 -20.88 35.55
C GLY A 481 1.07 -20.65 34.86
N ASP A 482 0.54 -19.43 34.99
CA ASP A 482 -0.72 -18.99 34.38
C ASP A 482 -0.57 -18.42 32.95
N THR A 483 0.58 -18.65 32.29
CA THR A 483 0.82 -18.24 30.90
C THR A 483 0.78 -19.42 29.96
N PHE A 484 0.03 -19.25 28.88
CA PHE A 484 -0.08 -20.14 27.75
C PHE A 484 0.32 -19.39 26.47
N THR A 485 0.48 -20.13 25.38
CA THR A 485 0.74 -19.58 24.05
C THR A 485 -0.23 -20.15 23.03
N PHE A 486 -0.48 -19.40 21.95
CA PHE A 486 -1.14 -19.91 20.76
C PHE A 486 -0.49 -19.33 19.50
N ALA A 487 -0.42 -20.16 18.45
CA ALA A 487 0.03 -19.74 17.14
C ALA A 487 -1.16 -19.29 16.29
N LEU A 488 -0.92 -18.33 15.41
CA LEU A 488 -1.90 -17.85 14.44
C LEU A 488 -1.20 -17.50 13.14
N THR A 489 -1.92 -17.60 12.03
CA THR A 489 -1.44 -17.19 10.71
C THR A 489 -2.62 -16.67 9.91
N ASN A 490 -2.58 -15.39 9.57
CA ASN A 490 -3.60 -14.67 8.80
C ASN A 490 -2.94 -13.46 8.11
N GLU A 491 -3.73 -12.49 7.64
CA GLU A 491 -3.19 -11.35 6.90
C GLU A 491 -2.28 -10.45 7.75
N ASN A 492 -2.63 -10.25 9.03
CA ASN A 492 -1.85 -9.43 9.96
C ASN A 492 -0.99 -10.26 10.93
N ALA A 493 -0.89 -11.56 10.73
CA ALA A 493 -0.06 -12.48 11.52
C ALA A 493 0.76 -13.34 10.56
N PRO A 494 1.97 -12.90 10.18
CA PRO A 494 2.85 -13.67 9.32
C PRO A 494 3.16 -15.07 9.90
N PRO A 495 3.48 -16.07 9.06
CA PRO A 495 3.81 -17.41 9.52
C PRO A 495 4.89 -17.42 10.62
N GLY A 496 4.62 -18.12 11.72
CA GLY A 496 5.49 -18.18 12.89
C GLY A 496 5.12 -17.22 14.02
N THR A 497 4.07 -16.40 13.85
CA THR A 497 3.51 -15.56 14.91
C THR A 497 3.01 -16.40 16.08
N VAL A 498 3.38 -16.02 17.30
CA VAL A 498 3.00 -16.70 18.56
C VAL A 498 2.59 -15.66 19.59
N SER A 499 1.34 -15.72 20.03
CA SER A 499 0.82 -14.84 21.07
C SER A 499 0.85 -15.53 22.44
N LYS A 500 1.16 -14.78 23.50
CA LYS A 500 0.83 -15.18 24.86
C LYS A 500 -0.66 -15.04 25.15
N ALA A 501 -1.14 -15.93 26.02
CA ALA A 501 -2.40 -15.84 26.75
C ALA A 501 -2.07 -15.93 28.24
N THR A 502 -2.17 -14.82 28.97
CA THR A 502 -1.82 -14.76 30.39
C THR A 502 -3.08 -14.56 31.23
N PHE A 503 -3.32 -15.46 32.17
CA PHE A 503 -4.44 -15.40 33.08
C PHE A 503 -4.04 -14.77 34.41
N ALA A 504 -4.86 -13.87 34.95
CA ALA A 504 -4.63 -13.25 36.25
C ALA A 504 -5.96 -12.98 36.97
N GLY A 505 -6.29 -13.82 37.95
CA GLY A 505 -7.60 -13.74 38.62
C GLY A 505 -8.74 -13.92 37.62
N ASN A 506 -9.54 -12.87 37.43
CA ASN A 506 -10.69 -12.86 36.51
C ASN A 506 -10.35 -12.31 35.12
N THR A 507 -9.08 -12.06 34.80
CA THR A 507 -8.68 -11.53 33.49
C THR A 507 -7.90 -12.52 32.64
N LEU A 508 -8.01 -12.34 31.33
CA LEU A 508 -7.23 -12.99 30.29
C LEU A 508 -6.61 -11.89 29.42
N ASN A 509 -5.29 -11.77 29.38
CA ASN A 509 -4.60 -10.90 28.45
C ASN A 509 -4.10 -11.70 27.25
N LEU A 510 -4.46 -11.26 26.05
CA LEU A 510 -3.97 -11.81 24.79
C LEU A 510 -3.01 -10.81 24.15
N GLU A 511 -1.71 -11.12 24.15
CA GLU A 511 -0.64 -10.19 23.74
C GLU A 511 -0.83 -9.66 22.31
N TYR A 512 -1.15 -10.54 21.37
CA TYR A 512 -1.38 -10.16 19.97
C TYR A 512 -2.55 -9.18 19.80
N TYR A 513 -3.48 -9.10 20.76
CA TYR A 513 -4.61 -8.19 20.70
C TYR A 513 -4.42 -6.93 21.59
N ASP A 514 -3.22 -6.73 22.16
CA ASP A 514 -2.96 -5.69 23.17
C ASP A 514 -2.15 -4.48 22.67
N ALA A 515 -1.93 -4.36 21.35
CA ALA A 515 -1.17 -3.24 20.77
C ALA A 515 -1.72 -1.87 21.20
N ASN A 516 -3.05 -1.74 21.23
CA ASN A 516 -3.77 -0.52 21.66
C ASN A 516 -4.25 -0.58 23.12
N LYS A 517 -3.67 -1.45 23.96
CA LYS A 517 -4.08 -1.68 25.36
C LYS A 517 -5.50 -2.22 25.54
N LEU A 518 -6.00 -2.92 24.52
CA LEU A 518 -7.34 -3.52 24.50
C LEU A 518 -7.31 -5.05 24.56
N GLY A 519 -6.16 -5.68 24.77
CA GLY A 519 -6.02 -7.14 24.75
C GLY A 519 -6.41 -7.83 26.05
N THR A 520 -6.91 -7.08 27.04
CA THR A 520 -7.37 -7.64 28.32
C THR A 520 -8.87 -7.89 28.28
N PHE A 521 -9.25 -9.14 28.52
CA PHE A 521 -10.63 -9.63 28.60
C PHE A 521 -10.97 -9.93 30.06
N THR A 522 -12.22 -9.72 30.47
CA THR A 522 -12.66 -9.88 31.87
C THR A 522 -13.82 -10.86 31.98
N ARG A 523 -13.71 -11.82 32.88
CA ARG A 523 -14.71 -12.87 33.12
C ARG A 523 -16.03 -12.34 33.69
#